data_AF-A0A944P6Q2-F1
#
_entry.id   AF-A0A944P6Q2-F1
#
_cell.length_a   1.000
_cell.length_b   1.000
_cell.length_c   1.000
_cell.angle_alpha   90.00
_cell.angle_beta   90.00
_cell.angle_gamma   90.00
#
_symmetry.space_group_name_H-M   'P 1'
#
loop_
_entity.id
_entity.type
_entity.pdbx_description
1 polymer ?
#
loop_
_entity_poly.entity_id
_entity_poly.type
_entity_poly.pdbx_seq_one_letter_code
_entity_poly.pdbx_strand_id
1 'polypeptide(L)'
;MSDTYHPKWFPDFTEYAWHLPCPQCHAEPRQPCHAPYKQAHHDRVNRLLTNAGHAPDTPPQYGFMHKRRSEAGSRHRSGDIGAAPWAEERVPGTRYDTIDRGDTPPTRTRGERAVLLLDQDAVDQRGRALFGADREERTAAWPYGLEQGQVRNRQTFAELAALLEHLAVGRSTIVSWADHYGLKVAQRNPCCARWLTRSSYGACPKDRWTGRPDCWNGDLYTRGWRDHPIAWVLDGRPAAITAAPGLRHQDFAATLDTLTGQDERLAWTAGGKGWYGYRTSQVVIWRRDLLGDVDTADSIRAAVQAALAAEAATG
;
A
#
# COMPACT_ATOMS: atom_id res chain seq x y z
N MET A 1 40.72 -6.32 6.71
CA MET A 1 39.45 -5.59 6.58
C MET A 1 38.92 -5.87 5.18
N SER A 2 38.19 -6.97 5.04
CA SER A 2 37.66 -7.45 3.78
C SER A 2 36.29 -6.83 3.56
N ASP A 3 36.23 -5.91 2.58
CA ASP A 3 35.00 -5.34 2.04
C ASP A 3 34.22 -6.48 1.36
N THR A 4 33.29 -7.11 2.07
CA THR A 4 32.41 -8.12 1.49
C THR A 4 31.41 -7.42 0.57
N TYR A 5 31.82 -7.22 -0.67
CA TYR A 5 30.96 -6.82 -1.78
C TYR A 5 29.93 -7.93 -2.00
N HIS A 6 28.77 -7.82 -1.36
CA HIS A 6 27.63 -8.64 -1.70
C HIS A 6 27.15 -8.18 -3.09
N PRO A 7 27.17 -9.06 -4.12
CA PRO A 7 26.68 -8.67 -5.43
C PRO A 7 25.21 -8.28 -5.30
N LYS A 8 24.88 -7.03 -5.67
CA LYS A 8 23.50 -6.58 -5.79
C LYS A 8 22.86 -7.43 -6.89
N TRP A 9 22.03 -8.40 -6.49
CA TRP A 9 21.36 -9.35 -7.39
C TRP A 9 20.40 -8.69 -8.38
N PHE A 10 20.06 -7.41 -8.19
CA PHE A 10 19.22 -6.65 -9.11
C PHE A 10 19.83 -5.29 -9.41
N PRO A 11 19.88 -4.89 -10.70
CA PRO A 11 20.17 -3.51 -11.08
C PRO A 11 19.22 -2.55 -10.37
N ASP A 12 19.73 -1.44 -9.84
CA ASP A 12 18.86 -0.40 -9.31
C ASP A 12 18.13 0.34 -10.44
N PHE A 13 17.09 1.13 -10.15
CA PHE A 13 16.34 1.84 -11.20
C PHE A 13 17.21 2.86 -11.95
N THR A 14 18.29 3.33 -11.33
CA THR A 14 19.27 4.26 -11.91
C THR A 14 20.11 3.52 -12.94
N GLU A 15 20.46 2.27 -12.67
CA GLU A 15 21.07 1.37 -13.63
C GLU A 15 20.09 1.03 -14.76
N TYR A 16 18.84 0.66 -14.48
CA TYR A 16 17.85 0.52 -15.56
C TYR A 16 17.73 1.79 -16.42
N ALA A 17 17.68 2.97 -15.80
CA ALA A 17 17.65 4.25 -16.51
C ALA A 17 18.92 4.50 -17.33
N TRP A 18 20.08 4.03 -16.85
CA TRP A 18 21.35 4.11 -17.58
C TRP A 18 21.28 3.34 -18.89
N HIS A 19 20.64 2.17 -18.91
CA HIS A 19 20.48 1.35 -20.11
C HIS A 19 19.39 1.83 -21.08
N LEU A 20 18.71 2.94 -20.78
CA LEU A 20 17.68 3.53 -21.66
C LEU A 20 18.18 4.80 -22.34
N PRO A 21 17.72 5.12 -23.56
CA PRO A 21 17.96 6.43 -24.14
C PRO A 21 17.27 7.52 -23.29
N CYS A 22 17.86 8.71 -23.25
CA CYS A 22 17.25 9.84 -22.55
C CYS A 22 16.14 10.47 -23.42
N PRO A 23 14.86 10.48 -23.01
CA PRO A 23 13.80 11.11 -23.79
C PRO A 23 13.86 12.64 -23.79
N GLN A 24 14.75 13.24 -22.99
CA GLN A 24 14.86 14.70 -22.86
C GLN A 24 16.04 15.28 -23.64
N CYS A 25 17.21 14.63 -23.59
CA CYS A 25 18.41 15.10 -24.28
C CYS A 25 18.94 14.12 -25.32
N HIS A 26 18.19 13.06 -25.60
CA HIS A 26 18.54 12.01 -26.56
C HIS A 26 19.90 11.34 -26.32
N ALA A 27 20.44 11.43 -25.10
CA ALA A 27 21.66 10.73 -24.72
C ALA A 27 21.42 9.21 -24.81
N GLU A 28 22.25 8.55 -25.61
CA GLU A 28 22.20 7.11 -25.85
C GLU A 28 22.23 6.28 -24.55
N PRO A 29 21.78 5.00 -24.60
CA PRO A 29 22.03 4.05 -23.55
C PRO A 29 23.50 4.06 -23.12
N ARG A 30 23.72 3.96 -21.81
CA ARG A 30 25.03 3.99 -21.16
C ARG A 30 25.87 5.25 -21.43
N GLN A 31 25.23 6.35 -21.81
CA GLN A 31 25.88 7.67 -21.94
C GLN A 31 25.29 8.67 -20.92
N PRO A 32 26.14 9.55 -20.33
CA PRO A 32 25.69 10.55 -19.38
C PRO A 32 24.69 11.50 -20.03
N CYS A 33 23.68 11.92 -19.26
CA CYS A 33 22.81 13.00 -19.71
C CYS A 33 23.54 14.33 -19.53
N HIS A 34 23.31 15.26 -20.46
CA HIS A 34 23.64 16.66 -20.23
C HIS A 34 22.55 17.30 -19.35
N ALA A 35 22.59 17.04 -18.03
CA ALA A 35 21.61 17.51 -17.04
C ALA A 35 22.13 18.73 -16.25
N PRO A 36 22.17 19.94 -16.84
CA PRO A 36 22.91 21.09 -16.32
C PRO A 36 22.44 21.54 -14.93
N TYR A 37 21.13 21.43 -14.65
CA TYR A 37 20.59 21.79 -13.34
C TYR A 37 21.11 20.90 -12.20
N LYS A 38 21.22 19.58 -12.45
CA LYS A 38 21.72 18.64 -11.44
C LYS A 38 23.22 18.78 -11.23
N GLN A 39 23.96 19.01 -12.32
CA GLN A 39 25.39 19.32 -12.25
C GLN A 39 25.64 20.61 -11.45
N ALA A 40 24.97 21.71 -11.81
CA ALA A 40 25.13 22.99 -11.12
C ALA A 40 24.73 22.93 -9.63
N HIS A 41 23.71 22.13 -9.30
CA HIS A 41 23.33 21.88 -7.91
C HIS A 41 24.43 21.14 -7.15
N HIS A 42 24.96 20.05 -7.71
CA HIS A 42 26.07 19.30 -7.14
C HIS A 42 27.32 20.17 -6.93
N ASP A 43 27.69 20.96 -7.94
CA ASP A 43 28.83 21.87 -7.85
C ASP A 43 28.61 22.95 -6.78
N ARG A 44 27.37 23.44 -6.61
CA ARG A 44 27.04 24.37 -5.53
C ARG A 44 27.20 23.71 -4.15
N VAL A 45 26.74 22.49 -3.98
CA VAL A 45 26.88 21.73 -2.71
C VAL A 45 28.35 21.49 -2.42
N ASN A 46 29.14 21.06 -3.40
CA ASN A 46 30.57 20.84 -3.22
C ASN A 46 31.33 22.11 -2.83
N ARG A 47 30.99 23.27 -3.42
CA ARG A 47 31.55 24.56 -2.97
C ARG A 47 31.24 24.85 -1.50
N LEU A 48 30.02 24.57 -1.04
CA LEU A 48 29.65 24.78 0.37
C LEU A 48 30.39 23.82 1.30
N LEU A 49 30.54 22.55 0.91
CA LEU A 49 31.31 21.56 1.66
C LEU A 49 32.78 21.96 1.79
N THR A 50 33.41 22.37 0.68
CA THR A 50 34.80 22.83 0.68
C THR A 50 34.98 24.08 1.54
N ASN A 51 34.08 25.05 1.46
CA ASN A 51 34.13 26.26 2.30
C ASN A 51 33.99 25.95 3.79
N ALA A 52 33.30 24.86 4.13
CA ALA A 52 33.15 24.38 5.50
C ALA A 52 34.28 23.43 5.96
N GLY A 53 35.32 23.22 5.14
CA GLY A 53 36.44 22.33 5.45
C GLY A 53 36.14 20.84 5.29
N HIS A 54 35.06 20.48 4.60
CA HIS A 54 34.70 19.10 4.29
C HIS A 54 35.18 18.70 2.88
N ALA A 55 35.43 17.41 2.68
CA ALA A 55 35.73 16.86 1.36
C ALA A 55 34.51 17.02 0.43
N PRO A 56 34.72 17.31 -0.86
CA PRO A 56 33.64 17.38 -1.84
C PRO A 56 33.02 15.99 -2.05
N ASP A 57 31.72 15.95 -2.33
CA ASP A 57 31.01 14.72 -2.63
C ASP A 57 31.33 14.24 -4.05
N THR A 58 31.33 12.92 -4.22
CA THR A 58 31.66 12.28 -5.50
C THR A 58 30.38 12.21 -6.34
N PRO A 59 30.42 12.50 -7.65
CA PRO A 59 29.24 12.35 -8.49
C PRO A 59 28.72 10.89 -8.48
N PRO A 60 27.41 10.68 -8.73
CA PRO A 60 26.83 9.34 -8.76
C PRO A 60 27.50 8.42 -9.77
N GLN A 61 27.56 7.12 -9.46
CA GLN A 61 28.19 6.07 -10.30
C GLN A 61 27.71 6.08 -11.76
N TYR A 62 26.44 6.36 -12.01
CA TYR A 62 25.83 6.40 -13.35
C TYR A 62 25.65 7.83 -13.89
N GLY A 63 26.32 8.81 -13.29
CA GLY A 63 26.23 10.23 -13.65
C GLY A 63 24.88 10.88 -13.36
N PHE A 64 24.77 12.17 -13.69
CA PHE A 64 23.52 12.92 -13.52
C PHE A 64 22.57 12.65 -14.67
N MET A 65 21.43 12.02 -14.40
CA MET A 65 20.40 11.75 -15.41
C MET A 65 19.25 12.75 -15.34
N HIS A 66 18.64 13.05 -16.50
CA HIS A 66 17.37 13.77 -16.54
C HIS A 66 16.27 12.99 -15.83
N LYS A 67 15.35 13.71 -15.15
CA LYS A 67 14.22 13.11 -14.41
C LYS A 67 13.44 12.13 -15.28
N ARG A 68 13.16 12.51 -16.54
CA ARG A 68 12.43 11.66 -17.49
C ARG A 68 13.14 10.35 -17.84
N ARG A 69 14.47 10.32 -17.86
CA ARG A 69 15.25 9.08 -18.06
C ARG A 69 15.18 8.18 -16.83
N SER A 70 15.30 8.78 -15.64
CA SER A 70 15.11 8.05 -14.36
C SER A 70 13.71 7.47 -14.22
N GLU A 71 12.68 8.22 -14.62
CA GLU A 71 11.28 7.76 -14.66
C GLU A 71 11.10 6.62 -15.66
N ALA A 72 11.73 6.69 -16.84
CA ALA A 72 11.71 5.59 -17.81
C ALA A 72 12.35 4.31 -17.24
N GLY A 73 13.49 4.44 -16.54
CA GLY A 73 14.14 3.31 -15.86
C GLY A 73 13.26 2.71 -14.76
N SER A 74 12.57 3.56 -14.00
CA SER A 74 11.61 3.13 -12.98
C SER A 74 10.44 2.35 -13.60
N ARG A 75 9.85 2.86 -14.70
CA ARG A 75 8.76 2.17 -15.42
C ARG A 75 9.20 0.84 -16.00
N HIS A 76 10.38 0.82 -16.63
CA HIS A 76 10.95 -0.40 -17.21
C HIS A 76 11.20 -1.47 -16.14
N ARG A 77 11.78 -1.08 -15.00
CA ARG A 77 11.97 -1.96 -13.82
C ARG A 77 10.65 -2.48 -13.25
N SER A 78 9.59 -1.69 -13.33
CA SER A 78 8.29 -1.98 -12.70
C SER A 78 7.35 -2.80 -13.59
N GLY A 79 7.72 -3.07 -14.84
CA GLY A 79 7.02 -4.02 -15.72
C GLY A 79 5.92 -3.45 -16.61
N ASP A 80 5.99 -2.16 -16.99
CA ASP A 80 5.08 -1.60 -17.99
C ASP A 80 5.41 -2.14 -19.40
N ILE A 81 4.54 -3.02 -19.93
CA ILE A 81 4.68 -3.73 -21.21
C ILE A 81 4.69 -2.75 -22.40
N GLY A 82 4.09 -1.57 -22.28
CA GLY A 82 4.01 -0.58 -23.37
C GLY A 82 5.25 0.31 -23.53
N ALA A 83 6.24 0.20 -22.64
CA ALA A 83 7.38 1.11 -22.56
C ALA A 83 8.75 0.42 -22.77
N ALA A 84 8.76 -0.82 -23.27
CA ALA A 84 10.00 -1.48 -23.64
C ALA A 84 10.68 -0.75 -24.83
N PRO A 85 12.00 -0.52 -24.83
CA PRO A 85 12.65 0.33 -25.83
C PRO A 85 12.94 -0.41 -27.14
N TRP A 86 12.79 -1.73 -27.16
CA TRP A 86 12.88 -2.58 -28.35
C TRP A 86 11.78 -3.63 -28.32
N ALA A 87 11.51 -4.24 -29.47
CA ALA A 87 10.59 -5.36 -29.58
C ALA A 87 11.18 -6.55 -28.80
N GLU A 88 10.53 -6.90 -27.70
CA GLU A 88 10.85 -8.09 -26.92
C GLU A 88 9.66 -9.05 -27.00
N GLU A 89 9.94 -10.33 -27.21
CA GLU A 89 8.92 -11.38 -27.21
C GLU A 89 8.52 -11.66 -25.74
N ARG A 90 7.59 -10.85 -25.22
CA ARG A 90 7.17 -10.91 -23.81
C ARG A 90 5.83 -11.64 -23.62
N VAL A 91 5.78 -12.54 -22.64
CA VAL A 91 4.58 -13.23 -22.16
C VAL A 91 3.94 -12.40 -21.04
N PRO A 92 2.67 -11.99 -21.18
CA PRO A 92 1.94 -11.28 -20.13
C PRO A 92 2.01 -12.01 -18.78
N GLY A 93 2.27 -11.27 -17.69
CA GLY A 93 2.40 -11.84 -16.34
C GLY A 93 3.80 -12.39 -15.98
N THR A 94 4.76 -12.36 -16.92
CA THR A 94 6.14 -12.83 -16.68
C THR A 94 7.09 -11.64 -16.43
N ARG A 95 7.84 -11.68 -15.32
CA ARG A 95 8.94 -10.73 -15.06
C ARG A 95 10.17 -11.14 -15.88
N TYR A 96 10.69 -10.23 -16.70
CA TYR A 96 11.95 -10.39 -17.43
C TYR A 96 13.09 -9.81 -16.59
N ASP A 97 14.10 -10.62 -16.34
CA ASP A 97 15.16 -10.45 -15.34
C ASP A 97 16.52 -10.03 -15.92
N THR A 98 16.60 -9.70 -17.20
CA THR A 98 17.86 -9.38 -17.86
C THR A 98 17.88 -7.94 -18.38
N ILE A 99 18.53 -7.03 -17.65
CA ILE A 99 19.44 -6.13 -18.37
C ILE A 99 20.49 -7.08 -18.95
N ASP A 100 20.64 -7.12 -20.27
CA ASP A 100 21.57 -8.04 -20.93
C ASP A 100 23.00 -7.77 -20.44
N ARG A 101 23.40 -8.55 -19.43
CA ARG A 101 24.73 -8.56 -18.81
C ARG A 101 25.54 -9.78 -19.28
N GLY A 102 24.93 -10.70 -20.06
CA GLY A 102 25.56 -11.92 -20.56
C GLY A 102 25.54 -13.11 -19.58
N ASP A 103 24.79 -13.06 -18.48
CA ASP A 103 24.79 -14.11 -17.46
C ASP A 103 23.48 -14.94 -17.48
N THR A 104 23.63 -16.27 -17.50
CA THR A 104 22.53 -17.24 -17.44
C THR A 104 21.84 -17.20 -16.07
N PRO A 105 20.50 -17.08 -15.99
CA PRO A 105 19.80 -16.98 -14.72
C PRO A 105 19.78 -18.33 -13.98
N PRO A 106 19.87 -18.34 -12.64
CA PRO A 106 19.69 -19.56 -11.88
C PRO A 106 18.22 -19.99 -11.89
N THR A 107 17.99 -21.29 -12.08
CA THR A 107 16.70 -21.96 -11.95
C THR A 107 16.05 -21.65 -10.60
N ARG A 108 14.84 -21.07 -10.63
CA ARG A 108 14.00 -20.85 -9.45
C ARG A 108 13.60 -22.18 -8.79
N THR A 109 14.00 -22.37 -7.54
CA THR A 109 13.29 -23.26 -6.62
C THR A 109 11.96 -22.63 -6.21
N ARG A 110 10.90 -23.41 -6.38
CA ARG A 110 9.50 -23.08 -6.07
C ARG A 110 9.31 -23.01 -4.55
N GLY A 111 9.73 -21.89 -3.94
CA GLY A 111 9.37 -21.52 -2.58
C GLY A 111 7.93 -20.99 -2.52
N GLU A 112 7.21 -21.38 -1.48
CA GLU A 112 5.79 -21.17 -1.22
C GLU A 112 5.31 -19.75 -1.59
N ARG A 113 4.44 -19.69 -2.61
CA ARG A 113 3.63 -18.50 -2.89
C ARG A 113 2.73 -18.26 -1.68
N ALA A 114 2.81 -17.07 -1.08
CA ALA A 114 1.71 -16.57 -0.27
C ALA A 114 0.43 -16.67 -1.11
N VAL A 115 -0.51 -17.51 -0.68
CA VAL A 115 -1.78 -17.71 -1.37
C VAL A 115 -2.58 -16.42 -1.24
N LEU A 116 -2.49 -15.56 -2.25
CA LEU A 116 -3.41 -14.46 -2.45
C LEU A 116 -4.78 -15.09 -2.76
N LEU A 117 -5.81 -14.71 -2.00
CA LEU A 117 -7.18 -15.23 -2.20
C LEU A 117 -7.78 -14.78 -3.54
N LEU A 118 -7.24 -13.73 -4.14
CA LEU A 118 -7.62 -13.17 -5.43
C LEU A 118 -6.35 -12.90 -6.23
N ASP A 119 -6.41 -13.04 -7.56
CA ASP A 119 -5.33 -12.58 -8.43
C ASP A 119 -5.16 -11.06 -8.34
N GLN A 120 -3.95 -10.57 -8.63
CA GLN A 120 -3.61 -9.16 -8.45
C GLN A 120 -4.48 -8.21 -9.30
N ASP A 121 -4.84 -8.62 -10.52
CA ASP A 121 -5.65 -7.80 -11.43
C ASP A 121 -7.10 -7.70 -10.92
N ALA A 122 -7.65 -8.80 -10.39
CA ALA A 122 -8.95 -8.81 -9.73
C ALA A 122 -8.95 -7.96 -8.45
N VAL A 123 -7.89 -8.01 -7.64
CA VAL A 123 -7.74 -7.15 -6.46
C VAL A 123 -7.73 -5.67 -6.87
N ASP A 124 -6.99 -5.31 -7.91
CA ASP A 124 -6.91 -3.92 -8.36
C ASP A 124 -8.23 -3.45 -9.02
N GLN A 125 -8.91 -4.32 -9.79
CA GLN A 125 -10.22 -4.01 -10.37
C GLN A 125 -11.28 -3.79 -9.28
N ARG A 126 -11.39 -4.72 -8.33
CA ARG A 126 -12.35 -4.64 -7.21
C ARG A 126 -12.00 -3.50 -6.28
N GLY A 127 -10.70 -3.27 -6.03
CA GLY A 127 -10.21 -2.11 -5.30
C GLY A 127 -10.70 -0.80 -5.91
N ARG A 128 -10.64 -0.64 -7.24
CA ARG A 128 -11.18 0.56 -7.90
C ARG A 128 -12.68 0.70 -7.75
N ALA A 129 -13.42 -0.41 -7.79
CA ALA A 129 -14.87 -0.39 -7.60
C ALA A 129 -15.25 0.00 -6.16
N LEU A 130 -14.46 -0.41 -5.17
CA LEU A 130 -14.69 -0.15 -3.75
C LEU A 130 -14.23 1.23 -3.32
N PHE A 131 -12.98 1.59 -3.63
CA PHE A 131 -12.33 2.81 -3.15
C PHE A 131 -12.41 3.97 -4.16
N GLY A 132 -12.84 3.71 -5.39
CA GLY A 132 -12.73 4.65 -6.49
C GLY A 132 -11.35 4.60 -7.16
N ALA A 133 -11.19 5.37 -8.23
CA ALA A 133 -9.93 5.50 -8.94
C ALA A 133 -9.09 6.66 -8.40
N ASP A 134 -7.81 6.39 -8.17
CA ASP A 134 -6.81 7.45 -8.02
C ASP A 134 -6.65 8.18 -9.36
N ARG A 135 -6.78 9.51 -9.34
CA ARG A 135 -6.77 10.34 -10.55
C ARG A 135 -5.38 10.44 -11.17
N GLU A 136 -4.32 10.27 -10.39
CA GLU A 136 -2.94 10.43 -10.83
C GLU A 136 -2.35 9.08 -11.28
N GLU A 137 -2.63 8.00 -10.55
CA GLU A 137 -2.01 6.70 -10.78
C GLU A 137 -2.84 5.74 -11.64
N ARG A 138 -4.10 6.09 -11.96
CA ARG A 138 -5.07 5.19 -12.62
C ARG A 138 -5.22 3.83 -11.90
N THR A 139 -4.90 3.76 -10.62
CA THR A 139 -5.05 2.60 -9.73
C THR A 139 -6.25 2.81 -8.82
N ALA A 140 -6.53 1.85 -7.92
CA ALA A 140 -7.50 2.10 -6.85
C ALA A 140 -6.97 3.15 -5.88
N ALA A 141 -7.86 4.01 -5.35
CA ALA A 141 -7.53 4.97 -4.31
C ALA A 141 -7.33 4.26 -2.95
N TRP A 142 -6.27 3.47 -2.85
CA TRP A 142 -6.00 2.62 -1.70
C TRP A 142 -5.95 3.43 -0.39
N PRO A 143 -6.46 2.86 0.72
CA PRO A 143 -6.36 3.50 2.03
C PRO A 143 -4.90 3.57 2.47
N TYR A 144 -4.64 4.47 3.43
CA TYR A 144 -3.30 4.70 3.96
C TYR A 144 -2.60 3.41 4.39
N GLY A 145 -1.35 3.25 3.98
CA GLY A 145 -0.52 2.05 4.21
C GLY A 145 -0.67 0.98 3.14
N LEU A 146 -1.66 1.10 2.25
CA LEU A 146 -1.83 0.22 1.10
C LEU A 146 -1.54 0.91 -0.24
N GLU A 147 -1.06 2.16 -0.26
CA GLU A 147 -0.70 2.86 -1.48
C GLU A 147 0.65 2.37 -2.06
N GLN A 148 0.84 2.52 -3.38
CA GLN A 148 2.12 2.16 -4.02
C GLN A 148 3.27 3.08 -3.58
N GLY A 149 2.96 4.32 -3.17
CA GLY A 149 3.94 5.35 -2.75
C GLY A 149 4.75 5.03 -1.47
N GLN A 150 4.50 3.90 -0.80
CA GLN A 150 5.28 3.45 0.37
C GLN A 150 6.70 2.97 0.00
N VAL A 151 6.99 2.72 -1.29
CA VAL A 151 8.31 2.29 -1.73
C VAL A 151 9.32 3.44 -1.57
N ARG A 152 10.25 3.29 -0.62
CA ARG A 152 11.31 4.29 -0.36
C ARG A 152 12.58 3.94 -1.12
N ASN A 153 13.28 4.96 -1.63
CA ASN A 153 14.54 4.84 -2.39
C ASN A 153 15.72 4.14 -1.65
N ARG A 154 15.54 3.69 -0.39
CA ARG A 154 16.58 3.10 0.46
C ARG A 154 16.27 1.69 0.97
N GLN A 155 15.22 1.04 0.51
CA GLN A 155 14.89 -0.33 0.93
C GLN A 155 15.80 -1.36 0.25
N THR A 156 16.28 -2.32 1.03
CA THR A 156 16.90 -3.55 0.53
C THR A 156 15.88 -4.38 -0.25
N PHE A 157 16.34 -5.37 -1.03
CA PHE A 157 15.43 -6.26 -1.75
C PHE A 157 14.51 -7.05 -0.81
N ALA A 158 15.03 -7.50 0.32
CA ALA A 158 14.24 -8.21 1.32
C ALA A 158 13.14 -7.31 1.90
N GLU A 159 13.47 -6.06 2.23
CA GLU A 159 12.49 -5.07 2.72
C GLU A 159 11.45 -4.71 1.65
N LEU A 160 11.88 -4.57 0.39
CA LEU A 160 10.97 -4.32 -0.73
C LEU A 160 10.06 -5.51 -1.00
N ALA A 161 10.59 -6.74 -0.98
CA ALA A 161 9.81 -7.95 -1.15
C ALA A 161 8.78 -8.11 -0.03
N ALA A 162 9.20 -7.90 1.22
CA ALA A 162 8.30 -7.92 2.38
C ALA A 162 7.23 -6.82 2.29
N LEU A 163 7.58 -5.61 1.81
CA LEU A 163 6.61 -4.55 1.58
C LEU A 163 5.61 -4.93 0.48
N LEU A 164 6.07 -5.46 -0.65
CA LEU A 164 5.18 -5.86 -1.75
C LEU A 164 4.26 -7.02 -1.35
N GLU A 165 4.77 -8.00 -0.61
CA GLU A 165 3.97 -9.06 -0.03
C GLU A 165 2.93 -8.49 0.95
N HIS A 166 3.35 -7.58 1.83
CA HIS A 166 2.44 -6.90 2.73
C HIS A 166 1.33 -6.14 1.99
N LEU A 167 1.67 -5.37 0.95
CA LEU A 167 0.70 -4.65 0.13
C LEU A 167 -0.26 -5.61 -0.57
N ALA A 168 0.24 -6.68 -1.18
CA ALA A 168 -0.57 -7.66 -1.89
C ALA A 168 -1.56 -8.36 -0.94
N VAL A 169 -1.06 -8.82 0.21
CA VAL A 169 -1.89 -9.44 1.25
C VAL A 169 -2.90 -8.45 1.80
N GLY A 170 -2.47 -7.26 2.22
CA GLY A 170 -3.35 -6.25 2.82
C GLY A 170 -4.47 -5.79 1.89
N ARG A 171 -4.15 -5.56 0.61
CA ARG A 171 -5.14 -5.21 -0.43
C ARG A 171 -6.13 -6.35 -0.68
N SER A 172 -5.63 -7.58 -0.87
CA SER A 172 -6.50 -8.75 -1.06
C SER A 172 -7.42 -8.96 0.15
N THR A 173 -6.88 -8.85 1.37
CA THR A 173 -7.61 -9.02 2.62
C THR A 173 -8.75 -7.99 2.76
N ILE A 174 -8.48 -6.69 2.57
CA ILE A 174 -9.52 -5.66 2.77
C ILE A 174 -10.59 -5.70 1.68
N VAL A 175 -10.21 -6.00 0.43
CA VAL A 175 -11.16 -6.16 -0.69
C VAL A 175 -12.06 -7.37 -0.46
N SER A 176 -11.47 -8.53 -0.12
CA SER A 176 -12.23 -9.76 0.08
C SER A 176 -13.20 -9.63 1.26
N TRP A 177 -12.79 -8.97 2.34
CA TRP A 177 -13.64 -8.69 3.48
C TRP A 177 -14.82 -7.78 3.10
N ALA A 178 -14.57 -6.70 2.35
CA ALA A 178 -15.64 -5.81 1.91
C ALA A 178 -16.62 -6.51 0.97
N ASP A 179 -16.12 -7.29 0.01
CA ASP A 179 -16.93 -8.04 -0.94
C ASP A 179 -17.81 -9.08 -0.23
N HIS A 180 -17.26 -9.81 0.74
CA HIS A 180 -18.00 -10.81 1.51
C HIS A 180 -19.26 -10.22 2.17
N TYR A 181 -19.17 -8.99 2.67
CA TYR A 181 -20.29 -8.29 3.31
C TYR A 181 -21.05 -7.33 2.37
N GLY A 182 -20.74 -7.31 1.07
CA GLY A 182 -21.38 -6.44 0.08
C GLY A 182 -21.16 -4.94 0.34
N LEU A 183 -20.05 -4.58 0.98
CA LEU A 183 -19.75 -3.22 1.42
C LEU A 183 -19.15 -2.35 0.33
N LYS A 184 -19.37 -1.04 0.42
CA LYS A 184 -18.65 -0.02 -0.35
C LYS A 184 -18.01 0.99 0.59
N VAL A 185 -16.92 1.63 0.17
CA VAL A 185 -16.34 2.70 0.98
C VAL A 185 -17.23 3.93 0.97
N ALA A 186 -17.40 4.52 2.14
CA ALA A 186 -18.04 5.82 2.28
C ALA A 186 -17.14 6.90 1.65
N GLN A 187 -17.70 7.73 0.77
CA GLN A 187 -16.97 8.84 0.15
C GLN A 187 -16.43 9.88 1.15
N ARG A 188 -16.93 9.86 2.40
CA ARG A 188 -16.50 10.76 3.47
C ARG A 188 -16.00 9.94 4.64
N ASN A 189 -14.87 10.35 5.18
CA ASN A 189 -14.34 9.76 6.40
C ASN A 189 -15.35 9.91 7.55
N PRO A 190 -15.52 8.86 8.36
CA PRO A 190 -16.44 8.91 9.48
C PRO A 190 -15.89 9.89 10.52
N CYS A 191 -16.76 10.76 11.02
CA CYS A 191 -16.41 11.67 12.11
C CYS A 191 -16.13 10.93 13.41
N CYS A 192 -16.87 9.84 13.68
CA CYS A 192 -16.84 9.05 14.93
C CYS A 192 -17.66 7.76 14.82
N ALA A 193 -17.75 6.95 15.87
CA ALA A 193 -18.58 5.73 15.89
C ALA A 193 -20.09 6.03 15.76
N ARG A 194 -20.57 7.17 16.27
CA ARG A 194 -21.98 7.62 16.12
C ARG A 194 -22.41 7.73 14.67
N TRP A 195 -21.49 7.92 13.74
CA TRP A 195 -21.81 7.92 12.32
C TRP A 195 -22.60 6.66 11.90
N LEU A 196 -22.33 5.52 12.54
CA LEU A 196 -23.04 4.26 12.30
C LEU A 196 -24.51 4.32 12.69
N THR A 197 -24.91 5.09 13.70
CA THR A 197 -26.32 5.11 14.17
C THR A 197 -27.25 5.91 13.27
N ARG A 198 -26.71 6.55 12.21
CA ARG A 198 -27.43 7.47 11.34
C ARG A 198 -28.10 6.76 10.17
N SER A 199 -29.18 7.37 9.69
CA SER A 199 -29.88 6.96 8.47
C SER A 199 -29.16 7.35 7.17
N SER A 200 -28.21 8.28 7.22
CA SER A 200 -27.41 8.74 6.07
C SER A 200 -25.95 8.97 6.44
N TYR A 201 -25.05 8.81 5.46
CA TYR A 201 -23.59 8.87 5.63
C TYR A 201 -22.99 10.28 5.75
N GLY A 202 -23.80 11.31 6.02
CA GLY A 202 -23.34 12.68 6.21
C GLY A 202 -22.46 12.88 7.47
N ALA A 203 -21.67 13.95 7.49
CA ALA A 203 -20.84 14.32 8.64
C ALA A 203 -21.70 14.61 9.88
N CYS A 204 -21.19 14.28 11.07
CA CYS A 204 -21.86 14.51 12.35
C CYS A 204 -22.31 15.98 12.46
N PRO A 205 -23.57 16.25 12.84
CA PRO A 205 -24.01 17.62 13.08
C PRO A 205 -23.15 18.25 14.17
N LYS A 206 -22.90 19.55 14.05
CA LYS A 206 -22.28 20.31 15.12
C LYS A 206 -23.33 20.58 16.19
N ASP A 207 -22.97 20.37 17.44
CA ASP A 207 -23.73 20.86 18.57
C ASP A 207 -23.89 22.39 18.45
N ARG A 208 -25.12 22.86 18.64
CA ARG A 208 -25.49 24.27 18.37
C ARG A 208 -24.88 25.24 19.38
N TRP A 209 -24.50 24.78 20.57
CA TRP A 209 -24.03 25.61 21.67
C TRP A 209 -22.51 25.69 21.73
N THR A 210 -21.84 24.55 21.52
CA THR A 210 -20.38 24.43 21.57
C THR A 210 -19.73 24.52 20.20
N GLY A 211 -20.49 24.39 19.12
CA GLY A 211 -19.97 24.29 17.75
C GLY A 211 -19.14 23.03 17.48
N ARG A 212 -19.03 22.12 18.46
CA ARG A 212 -18.26 20.88 18.35
C ARG A 212 -19.09 19.80 17.66
N PRO A 213 -18.49 18.91 16.86
CA PRO A 213 -19.19 17.75 16.33
C PRO A 213 -19.79 16.93 17.47
N ASP A 214 -21.08 16.59 17.36
CA ASP A 214 -21.77 15.72 18.31
C ASP A 214 -21.34 14.26 18.09
N CYS A 215 -20.12 13.94 18.52
CA CYS A 215 -19.35 12.77 18.14
C CYS A 215 -19.13 11.78 19.29
N TRP A 216 -19.30 10.49 19.01
CA TRP A 216 -18.88 9.40 19.90
C TRP A 216 -17.47 8.93 19.55
N ASN A 217 -16.47 9.72 19.93
CA ASN A 217 -15.07 9.44 19.60
C ASN A 217 -14.35 8.60 20.64
N GLY A 218 -14.95 8.36 21.81
CA GLY A 218 -14.17 7.99 22.99
C GLY A 218 -13.31 9.17 23.44
N ASP A 219 -12.28 8.89 24.24
CA ASP A 219 -11.37 9.93 24.73
C ASP A 219 -10.56 10.58 23.58
N LEU A 220 -10.79 11.87 23.36
CA LEU A 220 -10.41 12.62 22.14
C LEU A 220 -8.89 12.78 21.94
N TYR A 221 -8.08 12.50 22.97
CA TYR A 221 -6.66 12.84 22.98
C TYR A 221 -5.73 11.78 22.38
N THR A 222 -6.24 10.58 22.08
CA THR A 222 -5.46 9.59 21.36
C THR A 222 -6.17 9.27 20.05
N ARG A 223 -5.42 9.14 18.95
CA ARG A 223 -5.90 8.48 17.73
C ARG A 223 -6.22 6.99 17.96
N GLY A 224 -6.43 6.57 19.22
CA GLY A 224 -6.29 5.25 19.81
C GLY A 224 -6.74 4.10 18.93
N TRP A 225 -7.97 3.61 19.13
CA TRP A 225 -8.50 2.49 18.35
C TRP A 225 -8.80 2.84 16.88
N ARG A 226 -8.97 4.14 16.59
CA ARG A 226 -9.40 4.67 15.28
C ARG A 226 -8.25 4.92 14.31
N ASP A 227 -7.03 4.49 14.62
CA ASP A 227 -5.92 4.74 13.73
C ASP A 227 -6.16 4.04 12.38
N HIS A 228 -5.85 4.75 11.31
CA HIS A 228 -6.11 4.32 9.93
C HIS A 228 -7.56 3.84 9.69
N PRO A 229 -8.60 4.68 9.88
CA PRO A 229 -9.98 4.21 9.78
C PRO A 229 -10.46 4.17 8.33
N ILE A 230 -11.32 3.19 8.01
CA ILE A 230 -12.11 3.13 6.78
C ILE A 230 -13.59 3.02 7.16
N ALA A 231 -14.44 3.83 6.55
CA ALA A 231 -15.89 3.74 6.70
C ALA A 231 -16.52 2.96 5.54
N TRP A 232 -17.50 2.15 5.89
CA TRP A 232 -18.19 1.24 4.98
C TRP A 232 -19.69 1.48 5.00
N VAL A 233 -20.30 1.46 3.82
CA VAL A 233 -21.74 1.55 3.62
C VAL A 233 -22.29 0.30 2.95
N LEU A 234 -23.51 -0.06 3.32
CA LEU A 234 -24.34 -1.07 2.67
C LEU A 234 -25.61 -0.38 2.17
N ASP A 235 -25.88 -0.43 0.87
CA ASP A 235 -27.03 0.24 0.24
C ASP A 235 -27.15 1.73 0.61
N GLY A 236 -26.01 2.42 0.66
CA GLY A 236 -25.94 3.85 1.00
C GLY A 236 -26.14 4.17 2.49
N ARG A 237 -26.25 3.16 3.37
CA ARG A 237 -26.37 3.34 4.82
C ARG A 237 -25.06 3.04 5.52
N PRO A 238 -24.66 3.81 6.56
CA PRO A 238 -23.54 3.45 7.41
C PRO A 238 -23.65 2.02 7.95
N ALA A 239 -22.66 1.17 7.70
CA ALA A 239 -22.71 -0.25 8.03
C ALA A 239 -21.55 -0.69 8.93
N ALA A 240 -20.32 -0.26 8.64
CA ALA A 240 -19.16 -0.59 9.46
C ALA A 240 -18.07 0.50 9.43
N ILE A 241 -17.20 0.48 10.43
CA ILE A 241 -15.93 1.20 10.48
C ILE A 241 -14.85 0.17 10.81
N THR A 242 -13.81 0.10 9.99
CA THR A 242 -12.62 -0.71 10.29
C THR A 242 -11.44 0.19 10.64
N ALA A 243 -10.56 -0.23 11.55
CA ALA A 243 -9.37 0.51 12.00
C ALA A 243 -8.19 -0.43 12.34
N ALA A 244 -6.94 0.05 12.22
CA ALA A 244 -5.68 -0.71 12.40
C ALA A 244 -4.81 0.10 13.36
N PRO A 245 -5.20 0.13 14.63
CA PRO A 245 -4.36 0.74 15.63
C PRO A 245 -3.04 -0.01 15.77
N GLY A 246 -1.96 0.75 16.00
CA GLY A 246 -0.69 0.23 16.52
C GLY A 246 -0.77 -0.22 17.99
N LEU A 247 -1.92 -0.02 18.65
CA LEU A 247 -2.20 -0.45 20.01
C LEU A 247 -2.80 -1.86 20.04
N ARG A 248 -2.66 -2.56 21.17
CA ARG A 248 -3.34 -3.85 21.34
C ARG A 248 -4.80 -3.60 21.68
N HIS A 249 -5.67 -4.52 21.28
CA HIS A 249 -7.10 -4.36 21.53
C HIS A 249 -7.47 -4.27 23.01
N GLN A 250 -6.71 -4.91 23.90
CA GLN A 250 -6.95 -4.78 25.34
C GLN A 250 -6.81 -3.34 25.84
N ASP A 251 -5.97 -2.53 25.18
CA ASP A 251 -5.67 -1.16 25.58
C ASP A 251 -6.86 -0.22 25.28
N PHE A 252 -7.82 -0.63 24.44
CA PHE A 252 -9.00 0.18 24.07
C PHE A 252 -10.35 -0.56 24.14
N ALA A 253 -10.38 -1.82 24.57
CA ALA A 253 -11.60 -2.64 24.66
C ALA A 253 -12.70 -1.97 25.49
N ALA A 254 -12.38 -1.51 26.71
CA ALA A 254 -13.35 -0.84 27.58
C ALA A 254 -13.96 0.43 26.95
N THR A 255 -13.18 1.14 26.12
CA THR A 255 -13.69 2.30 25.37
C THR A 255 -14.67 1.84 24.29
N LEU A 256 -14.35 0.78 23.57
CA LEU A 256 -15.24 0.20 22.55
C LEU A 256 -16.53 -0.35 23.15
N ASP A 257 -16.44 -1.08 24.27
CA ASP A 257 -17.61 -1.58 25.01
C ASP A 257 -18.54 -0.45 25.42
N THR A 258 -17.98 0.63 25.97
CA THR A 258 -18.75 1.82 26.34
C THR A 258 -19.37 2.50 25.13
N LEU A 259 -18.67 2.55 23.99
CA LEU A 259 -19.17 3.18 22.76
C LEU A 259 -20.30 2.38 22.13
N THR A 260 -20.13 1.06 21.98
CA THR A 260 -21.15 0.20 21.39
C THR A 260 -22.33 -0.03 22.34
N GLY A 261 -22.12 0.05 23.66
CA GLY A 261 -23.19 -0.02 24.65
C GLY A 261 -24.18 1.14 24.60
N GLN A 262 -23.91 2.21 23.84
CA GLN A 262 -24.84 3.33 23.66
C GLN A 262 -25.98 3.04 22.67
N ASP A 263 -25.84 2.00 21.84
CA ASP A 263 -26.85 1.64 20.83
C ASP A 263 -26.80 0.12 20.59
N GLU A 264 -27.90 -0.57 20.89
CA GLU A 264 -28.00 -2.05 20.82
C GLU A 264 -27.72 -2.63 19.43
N ARG A 265 -27.82 -1.79 18.38
CA ARG A 265 -27.52 -2.18 17.00
C ARG A 265 -26.02 -2.26 16.75
N LEU A 266 -25.18 -1.69 17.62
CA LEU A 266 -23.74 -1.68 17.43
C LEU A 266 -23.07 -2.89 18.09
N ALA A 267 -22.06 -3.40 17.42
CA ALA A 267 -21.13 -4.38 17.97
C ALA A 267 -19.71 -4.05 17.52
N TRP A 268 -18.73 -4.61 18.23
CA TRP A 268 -17.33 -4.52 17.84
C TRP A 268 -16.60 -5.85 18.03
N THR A 269 -15.53 -6.01 17.26
CA THR A 269 -14.60 -7.14 17.35
C THR A 269 -13.20 -6.65 17.01
N ALA A 270 -12.19 -7.34 17.51
CA ALA A 270 -10.80 -7.07 17.17
C ALA A 270 -9.99 -8.35 17.15
N GLY A 271 -8.99 -8.41 16.27
CA GLY A 271 -8.16 -9.59 16.11
C GLY A 271 -7.47 -9.62 14.76
N GLY A 272 -6.71 -10.70 14.55
CA GLY A 272 -5.95 -10.92 13.32
C GLY A 272 -4.88 -9.86 13.06
N LYS A 273 -4.20 -9.98 11.93
CA LYS A 273 -3.31 -8.95 11.40
C LYS A 273 -4.15 -7.89 10.70
N GLY A 274 -3.96 -6.64 11.09
CA GLY A 274 -4.54 -5.50 10.38
C GLY A 274 -3.97 -5.40 8.96
N TRP A 275 -4.83 -5.02 8.01
CA TRP A 275 -4.48 -4.71 6.63
C TRP A 275 -3.41 -3.60 6.50
N TYR A 276 -3.27 -2.70 7.48
CA TYR A 276 -2.20 -1.68 7.51
C TYR A 276 -0.79 -2.25 7.77
N GLY A 277 -0.69 -3.49 8.29
CA GLY A 277 0.60 -4.10 8.59
C GLY A 277 1.21 -3.62 9.89
N TYR A 278 2.55 -3.63 9.99
CA TYR A 278 3.31 -3.16 11.16
C TYR A 278 2.86 -3.71 12.53
N ARG A 279 2.39 -4.96 12.58
CA ARG A 279 1.84 -5.62 13.78
C ARG A 279 0.56 -4.96 14.33
N THR A 280 -0.15 -4.18 13.52
CA THR A 280 -1.49 -3.70 13.87
C THR A 280 -2.48 -4.87 13.92
N SER A 281 -3.53 -4.72 14.72
CA SER A 281 -4.69 -5.63 14.73
C SER A 281 -5.86 -4.96 14.01
N GLN A 282 -6.69 -5.72 13.31
CA GLN A 282 -7.92 -5.15 12.77
C GLN A 282 -8.93 -4.97 13.91
N VAL A 283 -9.56 -3.80 13.94
CA VAL A 283 -10.74 -3.50 14.74
C VAL A 283 -11.89 -3.25 13.79
N VAL A 284 -13.07 -3.77 14.12
CA VAL A 284 -14.30 -3.53 13.38
C VAL A 284 -15.37 -3.08 14.37
N ILE A 285 -16.03 -1.97 14.09
CA ILE A 285 -17.32 -1.60 14.69
C ILE A 285 -18.37 -1.64 13.59
N TRP A 286 -19.50 -2.30 13.83
CA TRP A 286 -20.53 -2.43 12.80
C TRP A 286 -21.94 -2.39 13.35
N ARG A 287 -22.90 -2.32 12.43
CA ARG A 287 -24.33 -2.47 12.68
C ARG A 287 -24.77 -3.92 12.53
N ARG A 288 -25.15 -4.54 13.65
CA ARG A 288 -25.69 -5.91 13.72
C ARG A 288 -26.95 -6.07 12.90
N ASP A 289 -27.80 -5.06 12.88
CA ASP A 289 -29.07 -5.10 12.15
C ASP A 289 -28.89 -5.00 10.62
N LEU A 290 -27.69 -4.64 10.14
CA LEU A 290 -27.37 -4.62 8.71
C LEU A 290 -26.50 -5.79 8.27
N LEU A 291 -25.49 -6.13 9.06
CA LEU A 291 -24.47 -7.13 8.67
C LEU A 291 -24.59 -8.46 9.43
N GLY A 292 -25.45 -8.56 10.45
CA GLY A 292 -25.49 -9.71 11.33
C GLY A 292 -24.19 -9.86 12.12
N ASP A 293 -23.62 -11.05 12.10
CA ASP A 293 -22.34 -11.36 12.71
C ASP A 293 -21.20 -11.02 11.76
N VAL A 294 -20.23 -10.24 12.27
CA VAL A 294 -19.06 -9.81 11.51
C VAL A 294 -17.80 -10.30 12.19
N ASP A 295 -16.86 -10.79 11.38
CA ASP A 295 -15.54 -11.23 11.82
C ASP A 295 -14.44 -10.37 11.19
N THR A 296 -13.22 -10.52 11.70
CA THR A 296 -12.02 -9.90 11.14
C THR A 296 -11.66 -10.54 9.80
N ALA A 297 -11.00 -9.78 8.94
CA ALA A 297 -10.62 -10.20 7.60
C ALA A 297 -9.66 -11.40 7.59
N ASP A 298 -8.84 -11.54 8.64
CA ASP A 298 -7.99 -12.71 8.82
C ASP A 298 -8.78 -13.96 9.17
N SER A 299 -9.81 -13.87 10.02
CA SER A 299 -10.70 -14.99 10.32
C SER A 299 -11.45 -15.45 9.07
N ILE A 300 -11.97 -14.51 8.28
CA ILE A 300 -12.66 -14.81 7.01
C ILE A 300 -11.69 -15.49 6.04
N ARG A 301 -10.47 -14.96 5.92
CA ARG A 301 -9.44 -15.57 5.08
C ARG A 301 -9.13 -17.01 5.51
N ALA A 302 -8.97 -17.25 6.80
CA ALA A 302 -8.71 -18.59 7.33
C ALA A 302 -9.87 -19.55 7.05
N ALA A 303 -11.12 -19.09 7.22
CA ALA A 303 -12.31 -19.88 6.92
C ALA A 303 -12.42 -20.24 5.42
N VAL A 304 -12.16 -19.28 4.53
CA VAL A 304 -12.14 -19.53 3.07
C VAL A 304 -11.04 -20.51 2.69
N GLN A 305 -9.83 -20.36 3.23
CA GLN A 305 -8.72 -21.28 2.97
C GLN A 305 -9.05 -22.70 3.46
N ALA A 306 -9.68 -22.85 4.62
CA ALA A 306 -10.11 -24.13 5.14
C ALA A 306 -11.19 -24.78 4.25
N ALA A 307 -12.15 -24.00 3.74
CA ALA A 307 -13.20 -24.48 2.85
C ALA A 307 -12.61 -25.00 1.51
N LEU A 308 -11.73 -24.21 0.87
CA LEU A 308 -11.07 -24.60 -0.37
C LEU A 308 -10.20 -25.86 -0.20
N ALA A 309 -9.52 -26.00 0.94
CA ALA A 309 -8.73 -27.19 1.24
C ALA A 309 -9.61 -28.45 1.43
N ALA A 310 -10.79 -28.30 2.03
CA ALA A 310 -11.75 -29.40 2.21
C ALA A 310 -12.37 -29.85 0.87
N GLU A 311 -12.70 -28.91 -0.01
CA GLU A 311 -13.17 -29.20 -1.38
C GLU A 311 -12.10 -29.95 -2.19
N ALA A 312 -10.83 -29.51 -2.11
CA ALA A 312 -9.72 -30.18 -2.79
C ALA A 312 -9.40 -31.58 -2.23
N ALA A 313 -9.79 -31.87 -0.99
CA ALA A 313 -9.63 -33.19 -0.37
C ALA A 313 -10.78 -34.16 -0.69
N THR A 314 -11.89 -33.66 -1.25
CA THR A 314 -13.09 -34.45 -1.56
C THR A 314 -13.33 -34.67 -3.06
N GLY A 315 -12.54 -34.02 -3.92
CA GLY A 315 -12.53 -34.22 -5.38
C GLY A 315 -11.29 -34.98 -5.84
#